data_AF-A0A661R1C3-F1
#
_entry.id   AF-A0A661R1C3-F1
#
_cell.length_a   1.000
_cell.length_b   1.000
_cell.length_c   1.000
_cell.angle_alpha   90.00
_cell.angle_beta   90.00
_cell.angle_gamma   90.00
#
_symmetry.space_group_name_H-M   'P 1'
#
loop_
_entity.id
_entity.type
_entity.pdbx_description
1 polymer ?
#
loop_
_entity_poly.entity_id
_entity_poly.type
_entity_poly.pdbx_seq_one_letter_code
_entity_poly.pdbx_strand_id
1 'polypeptide(L)'
;NMLLYWQFLSWASDNGYSEFDLGRSTPGEGTYRFKKQWGARPEQLYWYKLGFDGGKIACSDSVSKGRETAARVWQHLPSCIADLVGPRLRKYISL
;
A
#
# COMPACT_ATOMS: atom_id res chain seq x y z
N ASN A 1 -3.82 -16.29 2.22
CA ASN A 1 -3.42 -15.67 3.51
C ASN A 1 -4.53 -15.73 4.57
N MET A 2 -5.51 -16.65 4.53
CA MET A 2 -6.54 -16.74 5.58
C MET A 2 -6.01 -17.35 6.88
N LEU A 3 -5.25 -18.44 6.78
CA LEU A 3 -4.82 -19.22 7.94
C LEU A 3 -3.98 -18.40 8.92
N LEU A 4 -3.08 -17.54 8.42
CA LEU A 4 -2.25 -16.69 9.26
C LEU A 4 -3.10 -15.73 10.12
N TYR A 5 -4.04 -15.02 9.49
CA TYR A 5 -4.92 -14.08 10.21
C TYR A 5 -5.87 -14.83 11.14
N TRP A 6 -6.36 -16.00 10.74
CA TRP A 6 -7.15 -16.85 11.61
C TRP A 6 -6.38 -17.22 12.87
N GLN A 7 -5.13 -17.69 12.74
CA GLN A 7 -4.29 -18.06 13.87
C GLN A 7 -4.04 -16.87 14.81
N PHE A 8 -3.78 -15.68 14.28
CA PHE A 8 -3.59 -14.49 15.13
C PHE A 8 -4.86 -14.07 15.86
N LEU A 9 -6.01 -14.06 15.18
CA LEU A 9 -7.28 -13.67 15.78
C LEU A 9 -7.76 -14.69 16.80
N SER A 10 -7.61 -15.99 16.52
CA SER A 10 -7.90 -17.07 17.47
C SER A 10 -7.01 -16.96 18.70
N TRP A 11 -5.70 -16.80 18.52
CA TRP A 11 -4.79 -16.61 19.65
C TRP A 11 -5.15 -15.38 20.48
N ALA A 12 -5.49 -14.25 19.84
CA ALA A 12 -5.89 -13.04 20.54
C ALA A 12 -7.19 -13.26 21.35
N SER A 13 -8.18 -13.93 20.75
CA SER A 13 -9.42 -14.30 21.41
C SER A 13 -9.19 -15.23 22.62
N ASP A 14 -8.37 -16.27 22.45
CA ASP A 14 -8.09 -17.25 23.50
C ASP A 14 -7.33 -16.64 24.70
N ASN A 15 -6.60 -15.54 24.47
CA ASN A 15 -5.88 -14.81 25.51
C ASN A 15 -6.69 -13.63 26.11
N GLY A 16 -7.97 -13.49 25.73
CA GLY A 16 -8.86 -12.48 26.32
C GLY A 16 -8.63 -11.05 25.83
N TYR A 17 -7.96 -10.85 24.70
CA TYR A 17 -7.83 -9.53 24.09
C TYR A 17 -9.16 -9.10 23.45
N SER A 18 -9.59 -7.87 23.71
CA SER A 18 -10.86 -7.33 23.20
C SER A 18 -10.75 -6.70 21.81
N GLU A 19 -9.54 -6.31 21.40
CA GLU A 19 -9.29 -5.53 20.19
C GLU A 19 -8.04 -6.05 19.45
N PHE A 20 -8.09 -5.96 18.11
CA PHE A 20 -6.98 -6.32 17.24
C PHE A 20 -6.86 -5.32 16.09
N ASP A 21 -5.70 -4.67 15.97
CA ASP A 21 -5.41 -3.72 14.89
C ASP A 21 -4.76 -4.45 13.69
N LEU A 22 -5.47 -4.47 12.55
CA LEU A 22 -4.96 -5.04 11.29
C LEU A 22 -3.99 -4.09 10.56
N GLY A 23 -3.73 -2.92 11.12
CA GLY A 23 -2.90 -1.86 10.58
C GLY A 23 -3.58 -1.07 9.47
N ARG A 24 -2.81 -0.13 8.90
CA ARG A 24 -3.29 0.83 7.89
C ARG A 24 -3.59 0.18 6.55
N SER A 25 -4.55 0.75 5.81
CA SER A 25 -4.84 0.38 4.42
C SER A 25 -5.53 1.54 3.71
N THR A 26 -5.24 1.73 2.43
CA THR A 26 -5.93 2.73 1.60
C THR A 26 -7.39 2.33 1.38
N PRO A 27 -8.36 3.24 1.56
CA PRO A 27 -9.77 2.96 1.29
C PRO A 27 -10.00 2.40 -0.11
N GLY A 28 -10.77 1.32 -0.22
CA GLY A 28 -11.18 0.74 -1.50
C GLY A 28 -10.18 -0.23 -2.14
N GLU A 29 -8.93 -0.27 -1.68
CA GLU A 29 -7.91 -1.22 -2.14
C GLU A 29 -8.16 -2.67 -1.66
N GLY A 30 -7.43 -3.63 -2.23
CA GLY A 30 -7.56 -5.05 -1.91
C GLY A 30 -7.31 -5.37 -0.44
N THR A 31 -6.30 -4.74 0.17
CA THR A 31 -5.97 -4.91 1.60
C THR A 31 -7.08 -4.39 2.50
N TYR A 32 -7.73 -3.28 2.15
CA TYR A 32 -8.88 -2.75 2.87
C TYR A 32 -10.08 -3.71 2.81
N ARG A 33 -10.40 -4.24 1.62
CA ARG A 33 -11.50 -5.19 1.44
C ARG A 33 -11.25 -6.49 2.20
N PHE A 34 -10.02 -6.99 2.14
CA PHE A 34 -9.58 -8.16 2.90
C PHE A 34 -9.81 -7.98 4.42
N LYS A 35 -9.39 -6.84 4.98
CA LYS A 35 -9.55 -6.55 6.41
C LYS A 35 -11.02 -6.44 6.81
N LYS A 36 -11.86 -5.83 5.97
CA LYS A 36 -13.31 -5.77 6.19
C LYS A 36 -13.97 -7.14 6.31
N GLN A 37 -13.49 -8.15 5.58
CA GLN A 37 -14.05 -9.50 5.65
C GLN A 37 -13.86 -10.16 7.03
N TRP A 38 -12.87 -9.73 7.80
CA TRP A 38 -12.63 -10.18 9.17
C TRP A 38 -13.44 -9.41 10.24
N GLY A 39 -14.33 -8.50 9.82
CA GLY A 39 -15.15 -7.69 10.74
C GLY A 39 -14.45 -6.42 11.24
N ALA A 40 -13.28 -6.07 10.71
CA ALA A 40 -12.57 -4.87 11.11
C ALA A 40 -13.34 -3.59 10.77
N ARG A 41 -13.38 -2.66 11.72
CA ARG A 41 -14.01 -1.35 11.57
C ARG A 41 -12.94 -0.33 11.17
N PRO A 42 -13.10 0.39 10.04
CA PRO A 42 -12.10 1.35 9.61
C PRO A 42 -12.12 2.59 10.50
N GLU A 43 -10.94 3.00 10.96
CA GLU A 43 -10.72 4.27 11.63
C GLU A 43 -9.89 5.19 10.71
N GLN A 44 -10.32 6.45 10.58
CA GLN A 44 -9.68 7.40 9.67
C GLN A 44 -8.33 7.84 10.24
N LEU A 45 -7.26 7.66 9.46
CA LEU A 45 -5.93 8.16 9.80
C LEU A 45 -5.56 9.28 8.84
N TYR A 46 -5.09 10.40 9.40
CA TYR A 46 -4.67 11.57 8.64
C TYR A 46 -3.16 11.51 8.39
N TRP A 47 -2.77 11.75 7.13
CA TRP A 47 -1.37 11.86 6.75
C TRP A 47 -0.99 13.33 6.69
N TYR A 48 0.01 13.70 7.47
CA TYR A 48 0.56 15.05 7.46
C TYR A 48 1.91 15.03 6.75
N LYS A 49 2.06 15.89 5.75
CA LYS A 49 3.37 16.18 5.15
C LYS A 49 3.84 17.50 5.74
N LEU A 50 4.97 17.49 6.43
CA LEU A 50 5.59 18.72 6.92
C LEU A 50 6.41 19.33 5.79
N GLY A 51 5.94 20.44 5.24
CA GLY A 51 6.70 21.23 4.28
C GLY A 51 7.69 22.12 5.04
N PHE A 52 8.98 21.87 4.88
CA PHE A 52 10.00 22.68 5.57
C PHE A 52 10.22 24.07 4.94
N ASP A 53 9.67 24.35 3.75
CA ASP A 53 10.01 25.56 2.96
C ASP A 53 8.82 26.42 2.50
N GLY A 54 7.69 26.45 3.22
CA GLY A 54 6.56 27.33 2.88
C GLY A 54 5.90 27.06 1.50
N GLY A 55 6.41 26.08 0.75
CA GLY A 55 5.89 25.62 -0.52
C GLY A 55 4.60 24.84 -0.31
N LYS A 56 3.62 25.09 -1.17
CA LYS A 56 2.33 24.38 -1.20
C LYS A 56 2.57 22.86 -1.16
N ILE A 57 2.14 22.23 -0.08
CA ILE A 57 2.12 20.77 0.04
C ILE A 57 1.11 20.26 -0.99
N ALA A 58 1.60 19.73 -2.11
CA ALA A 58 0.77 19.04 -3.07
C ALA A 58 0.32 17.71 -2.46
N CYS A 59 -0.89 17.69 -1.91
CA CYS A 59 -1.60 16.45 -1.58
C CYS A 59 -2.15 15.82 -2.87
N SER A 60 -1.26 15.28 -3.72
CA SER A 60 -1.69 14.43 -4.83
C SER A 60 -1.57 12.96 -4.42
N ASP A 61 -2.62 12.42 -3.82
CA ASP A 61 -2.78 10.97 -3.58
C ASP A 61 -3.30 10.24 -4.83
N SER A 62 -3.36 10.92 -5.98
CA SER A 62 -3.69 10.27 -7.24
C SER A 62 -2.52 9.41 -7.69
N VAL A 63 -2.73 8.09 -7.68
CA VAL A 63 -1.94 7.18 -8.51
C VAL A 63 -2.01 7.75 -9.93
N SER A 64 -0.91 8.38 -10.36
CA SER A 64 -0.87 9.02 -11.66
C SER A 64 -1.18 7.97 -12.71
N LYS A 65 -2.22 8.16 -13.53
CA LYS A 65 -2.58 7.23 -14.62
C LYS A 65 -1.38 6.87 -15.51
N GLY A 66 -0.40 7.78 -15.63
CA GLY A 66 0.87 7.55 -16.33
C GLY A 66 1.78 6.48 -15.71
N ARG A 67 1.71 6.24 -14.39
CA ARG A 67 2.45 5.16 -13.71
C ARG A 67 1.89 3.79 -14.07
N GLU A 68 0.56 3.64 -14.12
CA GLU A 68 -0.08 2.38 -14.51
C GLU A 68 0.23 2.02 -15.96
N THR A 69 0.18 3.00 -16.87
CA THR A 69 0.53 2.76 -18.28
C THR A 69 2.02 2.45 -18.45
N ALA A 70 2.90 3.16 -17.77
CA ALA A 70 4.34 2.86 -17.76
C ALA A 70 4.62 1.45 -17.21
N ALA A 71 3.96 1.05 -16.13
CA ALA A 71 4.10 -0.30 -15.56
C ALA A 71 3.64 -1.38 -16.55
N ARG A 72 2.53 -1.18 -17.27
CA ARG A 72 2.06 -2.11 -18.30
C ARG A 72 3.06 -2.24 -19.46
N VAL A 73 3.60 -1.13 -19.95
CA VAL A 73 4.62 -1.15 -21.01
C VAL A 73 5.87 -1.89 -20.50
N TRP A 74 6.29 -1.62 -19.26
CA TRP A 74 7.43 -2.28 -18.63
C TRP A 74 7.23 -3.81 -18.50
N GLN A 75 6.02 -4.27 -18.19
CA GLN A 75 5.71 -5.71 -18.09
C GLN A 75 5.81 -6.45 -19.42
N HIS A 76 5.68 -5.77 -20.56
CA HIS A 76 5.75 -6.37 -21.90
C HIS A 76 7.12 -6.21 -22.56
N LEU A 77 8.08 -5.57 -21.89
CA LEU A 77 9.44 -5.41 -22.39
C LEU A 77 10.22 -6.74 -22.28
N PRO A 78 10.98 -7.13 -23.32
CA PRO A 78 11.91 -8.25 -23.25
C PRO A 78 12.91 -8.07 -22.09
N SER A 79 13.24 -9.16 -21.41
CA SER A 79 14.14 -9.17 -20.24
C SER A 79 15.46 -8.44 -20.49
N CYS A 80 16.09 -8.64 -21.66
CA CYS A 80 17.35 -8.00 -22.02
C CYS A 80 17.30 -6.46 -21.96
N ILE A 81 16.15 -5.85 -22.31
CA ILE A 81 15.98 -4.39 -22.29
C ILE A 81 15.64 -3.93 -20.88
N ALA A 82 14.79 -4.68 -20.17
CA ALA A 82 14.44 -4.39 -18.78
C ALA A 82 15.69 -4.41 -17.87
N ASP A 83 16.60 -5.37 -18.08
CA ASP A 83 17.83 -5.53 -17.31
C ASP A 83 18.85 -4.41 -17.58
N LEU A 84 18.90 -3.89 -18.82
CA LEU A 84 19.79 -2.78 -19.18
C LEU A 84 19.26 -1.42 -18.69
N VAL A 85 17.95 -1.19 -18.81
CA VAL A 85 17.32 0.11 -18.55
C VAL A 85 16.90 0.24 -17.08
N GLY A 86 16.54 -0.86 -16.42
CA GLY A 86 16.07 -0.91 -15.03
C GLY A 86 17.01 -0.24 -14.02
N PRO A 87 18.32 -0.56 -13.99
CA PRO A 87 19.28 0.07 -13.08
C PRO A 87 19.42 1.58 -13.27
N ARG A 88 19.25 2.08 -14.52
CA ARG A 88 19.30 3.52 -14.81
C ARG A 88 18.02 4.23 -14.38
N LEU A 89 16.86 3.60 -14.58
CA LEU A 89 15.56 4.16 -14.17
C LEU A 89 15.32 4.13 -12.67
N ARG A 90 15.82 3.12 -11.95
CA ARG A 90 15.61 2.95 -10.50
C ARG A 90 16.00 4.20 -9.70
N LYS A 91 17.03 4.93 -10.13
CA LYS A 91 17.52 6.14 -9.47
C LYS A 91 16.52 7.30 -9.49
N TYR A 92 15.55 7.29 -10.41
CA TYR A 92 14.58 8.37 -10.60
C TYR A 92 13.21 8.05 -9.99
N ILE A 93 13.03 6.87 -9.41
CA ILE A 93 11.79 6.48 -8.74
C ILE A 93 11.98 6.72 -7.24
N SER A 94 11.40 7.79 -6.72
CA SER A 94 11.28 8.01 -5.27
C SER A 94 10.23 7.05 -4.70
N LEU A 95 10.61 6.29 -3.67
CA LEU A 95 9.72 5.43 -2.87
C LEU A 95 8.71 6.24 -2.06
#